data_AF-A0A963EPX0-F1
#
_entry.id   AF-A0A963EPX0-F1
#
_cell.length_a   1.000
_cell.length_b   1.000
_cell.length_c   1.000
_cell.angle_alpha   90.00
_cell.angle_beta   90.00
_cell.angle_gamma   90.00
#
_symmetry.space_group_name_H-M   'P 1'
#
loop_
_entity.id
_entity.type
_entity.pdbx_description
1 polymer ?
#
loop_
_entity_poly.entity_id
_entity_poly.type
_entity_poly.pdbx_seq_one_letter_code
_entity_poly.pdbx_strand_id
1 'polypeptide(L)'
;MFRIHRIFDVTTPVNRQLLSQVQAMLRIQFSGLSEKDITKLPAQLANPLKYRFRSILLVAEDGDANVRGFAMLLHAPDLEFCYLDYICAGRGDTGGGIGGALYARVREEAYQLGVIGVFLECLPDDPALSPNPAVRRQNAARLRFYERFGAFPLINTEYEMPLKEGDTDPPYLVFDNLGQERRPLKRGRAKEIVRAILERKYAGVCSPEYVERIVRSINNDPVQLRDPRYLKDSGVDSDRQPKRRRIALIINDQHAIHHVNDR
;
A
#
# COMPACT_ATOMS: atom_id res chain seq x y z
N MET A 1 0.59 15.97 -17.82
CA MET A 1 1.51 14.82 -17.64
C MET A 1 1.94 14.82 -16.18
N PHE A 2 1.95 13.67 -15.49
CA PHE A 2 2.37 13.58 -14.09
C PHE A 2 3.56 12.65 -13.95
N ARG A 3 4.36 12.87 -12.91
CA ARG A 3 5.49 12.00 -12.55
C ARG A 3 5.21 11.38 -11.19
N ILE A 4 5.50 10.08 -11.05
CA ILE A 4 5.46 9.41 -9.75
C ILE A 4 6.88 9.21 -9.25
N HIS A 5 7.17 9.73 -8.06
CA HIS A 5 8.45 9.55 -7.40
C HIS A 5 8.27 9.34 -5.90
N ARG A 6 9.35 8.87 -5.26
CA ARG A 6 9.40 8.68 -3.82
C ARG A 6 9.94 9.95 -3.16
N ILE A 7 9.36 10.32 -2.01
CA ILE A 7 9.93 11.32 -1.11
C ILE A 7 10.95 10.64 -0.21
N PHE A 8 12.21 11.03 -0.32
CA PHE A 8 13.32 10.49 0.47
C PHE A 8 13.70 11.37 1.65
N ASP A 9 13.60 12.69 1.47
CA ASP A 9 13.89 13.69 2.47
C ASP A 9 12.67 14.58 2.71
N VAL A 10 12.47 15.01 3.95
CA VAL A 10 11.35 15.86 4.36
C VAL A 10 11.79 17.31 4.62
N THR A 11 13.08 17.63 4.47
CA THR A 11 13.62 18.92 4.89
C THR A 11 13.60 20.00 3.81
N THR A 12 13.70 19.64 2.53
CA THR A 12 13.69 20.63 1.43
C THR A 12 12.37 21.40 1.31
N PRO A 13 12.39 22.69 0.88
CA PRO A 13 11.17 23.49 0.74
C PRO A 13 10.11 22.84 -0.17
N VAL A 14 10.54 22.26 -1.30
CA VAL A 14 9.66 21.55 -2.24
C VAL A 14 9.01 20.34 -1.56
N ASN A 15 9.78 19.50 -0.87
CA ASN A 15 9.20 18.32 -0.22
C ASN A 15 8.26 18.71 0.94
N ARG A 16 8.53 19.81 1.67
CA ARG A 16 7.58 20.33 2.66
C ARG A 16 6.27 20.76 2.03
N GLN A 17 6.30 21.40 0.86
CA GLN A 17 5.11 21.76 0.11
C GLN A 17 4.35 20.52 -0.39
N LEU A 18 5.04 19.49 -0.87
CA LEU A 18 4.38 18.24 -1.27
C LEU A 18 3.73 17.53 -0.07
N LEU A 19 4.42 17.50 1.07
CA LEU A 19 3.90 16.91 2.30
C LEU A 19 2.66 17.64 2.83
N SER A 20 2.64 18.97 2.78
CA SER A 20 1.47 19.75 3.21
C SER A 20 0.25 19.48 2.32
N GLN A 21 0.45 19.32 1.00
CA GLN A 21 -0.60 18.91 0.08
C GLN A 21 -1.09 17.49 0.36
N VAL A 22 -0.19 16.54 0.62
CA VAL A 22 -0.57 15.17 1.01
C VAL A 22 -1.39 15.17 2.30
N GLN A 23 -1.00 15.96 3.31
CA GLN A 23 -1.77 16.12 4.54
C GLN A 23 -3.15 16.73 4.28
N ALA A 24 -3.27 17.71 3.41
CA ALA A 24 -4.56 18.28 3.01
C ALA A 24 -5.45 17.23 2.33
N MET A 25 -4.89 16.42 1.42
CA MET A 25 -5.62 15.33 0.78
C MET A 25 -6.10 14.28 1.79
N LEU A 26 -5.26 13.92 2.78
CA LEU A 26 -5.64 13.00 3.87
C LEU A 26 -6.85 13.53 4.65
N ARG A 27 -6.83 14.81 5.05
CA ARG A 27 -7.96 15.44 5.78
C ARG A 27 -9.28 15.39 5.01
N ILE A 28 -9.22 15.58 3.69
CA ILE A 28 -10.43 15.62 2.84
C ILE A 28 -11.00 14.21 2.60
N GLN A 29 -10.12 13.21 2.42
CA GLN A 29 -10.52 11.89 1.92
C GLN A 29 -10.74 10.87 3.02
N PHE A 30 -10.15 11.09 4.21
CA PHE A 30 -10.25 10.18 5.33
C PHE A 30 -10.74 10.94 6.57
N SER A 31 -12.05 11.17 6.65
CA SER A 31 -12.66 11.92 7.76
C SER A 31 -12.51 11.24 9.12
N GLY A 32 -12.24 9.94 9.17
CA GLY A 32 -12.00 9.19 10.40
C GLY A 32 -10.54 9.21 10.90
N LEU A 33 -9.62 9.80 10.13
CA LEU A 33 -8.21 9.89 10.52
C LEU A 33 -8.01 11.01 11.55
N SER A 34 -7.31 10.73 12.65
CA SER A 34 -7.03 11.75 13.66
C SER A 34 -6.04 12.79 13.13
N GLU A 35 -6.19 14.05 13.53
CA GLU A 35 -5.26 15.12 13.14
C GLU A 35 -3.82 14.82 13.62
N LYS A 36 -3.68 14.10 14.73
CA LYS A 36 -2.39 13.62 15.23
C LYS A 36 -1.72 12.63 14.27
N ASP A 37 -2.50 11.76 13.62
CA ASP A 37 -1.99 10.81 12.64
C ASP A 37 -1.61 11.47 11.32
N ILE A 38 -2.28 12.56 10.95
CA ILE A 38 -1.95 13.34 9.75
C ILE A 38 -0.68 14.18 9.99
N THR A 39 -0.58 14.83 11.15
CA THR A 39 0.55 15.72 11.48
C THR A 39 1.85 14.96 11.75
N LYS A 40 1.79 13.71 12.21
CA LYS A 40 2.99 12.87 12.45
C LYS A 40 3.68 12.37 11.17
N LEU A 41 3.07 12.52 9.99
CA LEU A 41 3.54 11.94 8.73
C LEU A 41 5.00 12.32 8.38
N PRO A 42 5.45 13.59 8.47
CA PRO A 42 6.86 13.93 8.22
C PRO A 42 7.82 13.25 9.19
N ALA A 43 7.45 13.18 10.48
CA ALA A 43 8.26 12.51 11.50
C ALA A 43 8.31 10.99 11.29
N GLN A 44 7.22 10.40 10.80
CA GLN A 44 7.13 8.98 10.45
C GLN A 44 8.00 8.62 9.24
N LEU A 45 8.14 9.53 8.27
CA LEU A 45 9.08 9.37 7.14
C LEU A 45 10.54 9.52 7.59
N ALA A 46 10.81 10.42 8.54
CA ALA A 46 12.16 10.69 9.03
C ALA A 46 12.69 9.62 10.00
N ASN A 47 11.82 8.97 10.78
CA ASN A 47 12.24 8.02 11.83
C ASN A 47 11.54 6.64 11.71
N PRO A 48 12.12 5.71 10.94
CA PRO A 48 11.57 4.37 10.75
C PRO A 48 11.66 3.47 12.00
N LEU A 49 12.60 3.74 12.91
CA LEU A 49 12.82 2.91 14.10
C LEU A 49 11.70 3.07 15.14
N LYS A 50 11.16 4.28 15.29
CA LYS A 50 10.09 4.56 16.25
C LYS A 50 8.81 3.75 15.96
N TYR A 51 8.52 3.50 14.69
CA TYR A 51 7.24 2.91 14.25
C TYR A 51 7.35 1.44 13.82
N ARG A 52 8.53 0.81 13.96
CA ARG A 52 8.82 -0.59 13.54
C ARG A 52 8.44 -0.90 12.08
N PHE A 53 8.28 0.15 11.29
CA PHE A 53 8.01 0.16 9.87
C PHE A 53 8.83 1.26 9.24
N ARG A 54 9.46 0.96 8.10
CA ARG A 54 10.02 1.97 7.22
C ARG A 54 8.91 2.52 6.34
N SER A 55 8.53 3.77 6.57
CA SER A 55 7.49 4.43 5.76
C SER A 55 8.05 4.89 4.42
N ILE A 56 7.27 4.72 3.37
CA ILE A 56 7.62 5.05 1.98
C ILE A 56 6.45 5.83 1.39
N LEU A 57 6.65 7.12 1.16
CA LEU A 57 5.66 7.97 0.49
C LEU A 57 6.00 8.10 -0.99
N LEU A 58 5.04 7.74 -1.84
CA LEU A 58 5.04 7.97 -3.28
C LEU A 58 4.07 9.12 -3.59
N VAL A 59 4.52 10.09 -4.38
CA VAL A 59 3.74 11.25 -4.80
C VAL A 59 3.63 11.24 -6.31
N ALA A 60 2.42 11.45 -6.82
CA ALA A 60 2.15 11.79 -8.21
C ALA A 60 2.00 13.31 -8.29
N GLU A 61 2.99 13.99 -8.86
CA GLU A 61 2.99 15.45 -9.04
C GLU A 61 2.94 15.84 -10.52
N ASP A 62 2.41 17.03 -10.80
CA ASP A 62 2.63 17.70 -12.08
C ASP A 62 3.92 18.53 -12.07
N GLY A 63 4.26 19.15 -13.21
CA GLY A 63 5.50 19.91 -13.39
C GLY A 63 5.62 21.15 -12.49
N ASP A 64 4.55 21.54 -11.79
CA ASP A 64 4.48 22.73 -10.93
C ASP A 64 4.42 22.34 -9.44
N ALA A 65 4.87 21.12 -9.09
CA ALA A 65 4.85 20.58 -7.74
C ALA A 65 3.45 20.52 -7.10
N ASN A 66 2.39 20.35 -7.92
CA ASN A 66 1.05 20.09 -7.39
C ASN A 66 0.80 18.58 -7.31
N VAL A 67 0.43 18.12 -6.12
CA VAL A 67 0.14 16.73 -5.85
C VAL A 67 -1.22 16.35 -6.42
N ARG A 68 -1.21 15.47 -7.42
CA ARG A 68 -2.40 14.87 -8.05
C ARG A 68 -2.82 13.57 -7.36
N GLY A 69 -1.93 12.97 -6.58
CA GLY A 69 -2.20 11.75 -5.82
C GLY A 69 -0.99 11.29 -5.03
N PHE A 70 -1.22 10.36 -4.11
CA PHE A 70 -0.14 9.77 -3.31
C PHE A 70 -0.46 8.33 -2.90
N ALA A 71 0.58 7.60 -2.51
CA ALA A 71 0.47 6.30 -1.86
C ALA A 71 1.49 6.19 -0.72
N MET A 72 1.09 5.64 0.42
CA MET A 72 1.93 5.40 1.58
C MET A 72 2.08 3.90 1.82
N LEU A 73 3.30 3.38 1.70
CA LEU A 73 3.62 2.02 2.12
C LEU A 73 4.35 2.02 3.47
N LEU A 74 4.05 1.02 4.29
CA LEU A 74 4.78 0.65 5.49
C LEU A 74 5.56 -0.63 5.19
N HIS A 75 6.88 -0.56 5.14
CA HIS A 75 7.73 -1.72 4.90
C HIS A 75 8.25 -2.30 6.22
N ALA A 76 7.98 -3.58 6.47
CA ALA A 76 8.55 -4.36 7.56
C ALA A 76 9.68 -5.25 7.02
N PRO A 77 10.94 -4.80 7.06
CA PRO A 77 12.06 -5.56 6.48
C PRO A 77 12.32 -6.88 7.21
N ASP A 78 12.02 -6.95 8.51
CA ASP A 78 12.20 -8.15 9.34
C ASP A 78 11.22 -9.28 8.96
N LEU A 79 10.05 -8.92 8.44
CA LEU A 79 9.01 -9.86 7.99
C LEU A 79 8.82 -9.85 6.47
N GLU A 80 9.67 -9.12 5.75
CA GLU A 80 9.73 -9.05 4.29
C GLU A 80 8.34 -8.82 3.66
N PHE A 81 7.58 -7.84 4.16
CA PHE A 81 6.30 -7.44 3.56
C PHE A 81 6.13 -5.92 3.52
N CYS A 82 5.28 -5.47 2.61
CA CYS A 82 4.78 -4.10 2.61
C CYS A 82 3.29 -4.08 2.96
N TYR A 83 2.88 -3.07 3.71
CA TYR A 83 1.47 -2.77 3.95
C TYR A 83 1.13 -1.43 3.28
N LEU A 84 0.14 -1.40 2.38
CA LEU A 84 -0.36 -0.17 1.77
C LEU A 84 -1.34 0.48 2.75
N ASP A 85 -0.90 1.58 3.37
CA ASP A 85 -1.67 2.27 4.39
C ASP A 85 -2.69 3.22 3.77
N TYR A 86 -2.24 4.05 2.84
CA TYR A 86 -3.10 4.98 2.12
C TYR A 86 -2.78 4.97 0.64
N ILE A 87 -3.81 5.09 -0.18
CA ILE A 87 -3.69 5.43 -1.59
C ILE A 87 -4.82 6.39 -1.96
N CYS A 88 -4.46 7.48 -2.61
CA CYS A 88 -5.42 8.51 -2.99
C CYS A 88 -5.04 9.11 -4.34
N ALA A 89 -6.03 9.26 -5.22
CA ALA A 89 -5.97 10.17 -6.36
C ALA A 89 -6.86 11.39 -6.02
N GLY A 90 -6.45 12.59 -6.44
CA GLY A 90 -7.18 13.84 -6.18
C GLY A 90 -8.62 13.82 -6.71
N ARG A 91 -9.52 14.56 -6.06
CA ARG A 91 -10.91 14.70 -6.51
C ARG A 91 -10.94 15.47 -7.83
N GLY A 92 -11.59 14.90 -8.85
CA GLY A 92 -11.66 15.43 -10.22
C GLY A 92 -11.08 14.48 -11.27
N ASP A 93 -10.16 13.59 -10.86
CA ASP A 93 -9.41 12.72 -11.77
C ASP A 93 -9.77 11.22 -11.64
N THR A 94 -10.97 10.89 -11.14
CA THR A 94 -11.51 9.52 -11.19
C THR A 94 -11.73 9.11 -12.64
N GLY A 95 -10.69 8.57 -13.27
CA GLY A 95 -10.64 8.23 -14.70
C GLY A 95 -9.31 8.54 -15.38
N GLY A 96 -8.45 9.39 -14.81
CA GLY A 96 -7.18 9.83 -15.41
C GLY A 96 -6.01 8.84 -15.32
N GLY A 97 -6.24 7.60 -14.88
CA GLY A 97 -5.20 6.57 -14.73
C GLY A 97 -4.23 6.75 -13.55
N ILE A 98 -4.31 7.85 -12.79
CA ILE A 98 -3.39 8.14 -11.66
C ILE A 98 -3.42 7.04 -10.60
N GLY A 99 -4.60 6.59 -10.18
CA GLY A 99 -4.72 5.52 -9.17
C GLY A 99 -4.08 4.20 -9.63
N GLY A 100 -4.28 3.83 -10.90
CA GLY A 100 -3.65 2.65 -11.49
C GLY A 100 -2.12 2.79 -11.59
N ALA A 101 -1.64 3.96 -12.01
CA ALA A 101 -0.21 4.25 -12.09
C ALA A 101 0.46 4.29 -10.70
N LEU A 102 -0.19 4.88 -9.70
CA LEU A 102 0.26 4.87 -8.30
C LEU A 102 0.37 3.45 -7.77
N TYR A 103 -0.67 2.63 -7.95
CA TYR A 103 -0.64 1.26 -7.48
C TYR A 103 0.36 0.40 -8.24
N ALA A 104 0.51 0.57 -9.56
CA ALA A 104 1.59 -0.07 -10.31
C ALA A 104 2.98 0.29 -9.73
N ARG A 105 3.19 1.57 -9.39
CA ARG A 105 4.44 2.04 -8.78
C ARG A 105 4.66 1.51 -7.35
N VAL A 106 3.59 1.36 -6.56
CA VAL A 106 3.60 0.69 -5.25
C VAL A 106 4.11 -0.74 -5.40
N ARG A 107 3.57 -1.49 -6.38
CA ARG A 107 3.98 -2.87 -6.66
C ARG A 107 5.43 -2.96 -7.12
N GLU A 108 5.88 -2.03 -7.97
CA GLU A 108 7.28 -1.95 -8.39
C GLU A 108 8.24 -1.72 -7.21
N GLU A 109 7.91 -0.82 -6.27
CA GLU A 109 8.75 -0.62 -5.08
C GLU A 109 8.76 -1.85 -4.19
N ALA A 110 7.61 -2.46 -3.92
CA ALA A 110 7.55 -3.67 -3.11
C ALA A 110 8.37 -4.80 -3.76
N TYR A 111 8.24 -5.00 -5.07
CA TYR A 111 9.01 -6.01 -5.79
C TYR A 111 10.53 -5.76 -5.72
N GLN A 112 10.96 -4.50 -5.80
CA GLN A 112 12.39 -4.13 -5.66
C GLN A 112 12.93 -4.33 -4.25
N LEU A 113 12.09 -4.20 -3.23
CA LEU A 113 12.45 -4.52 -1.84
C LEU A 113 12.58 -6.03 -1.60
N GLY A 114 12.19 -6.87 -2.56
CA GLY A 114 12.28 -8.33 -2.45
C GLY A 114 11.28 -8.93 -1.47
N VAL A 115 10.19 -8.22 -1.16
CA VAL A 115 9.18 -8.68 -0.21
C VAL A 115 8.30 -9.80 -0.77
N ILE A 116 7.64 -10.53 0.12
CA ILE A 116 6.71 -11.60 -0.25
C ILE A 116 5.46 -11.07 -0.96
N GLY A 117 5.09 -9.82 -0.69
CA GLY A 117 3.92 -9.18 -1.29
C GLY A 117 3.48 -7.91 -0.57
N VAL A 118 2.37 -7.35 -1.04
CA VAL A 118 1.73 -6.16 -0.48
C VAL A 118 0.42 -6.56 0.17
N PHE A 119 0.27 -6.19 1.44
CA PHE A 119 -0.97 -6.33 2.20
C PHE A 119 -1.68 -4.98 2.24
N LEU A 120 -3.01 -4.99 2.23
CA LEU A 120 -3.83 -3.78 2.36
C LEU A 120 -5.20 -4.13 2.90
N GLU A 121 -5.86 -3.17 3.54
CA GLU A 121 -7.24 -3.35 3.97
C GLU A 121 -8.22 -2.75 2.98
N CYS A 122 -9.30 -3.48 2.72
CA CYS A 122 -10.41 -3.00 1.94
C CYS A 122 -11.71 -3.38 2.62
N LEU A 123 -12.63 -2.42 2.74
CA LEU A 123 -13.94 -2.67 3.31
C LEU A 123 -14.70 -3.73 2.48
N PRO A 124 -15.59 -4.51 3.12
CA PRO A 124 -16.18 -5.68 2.51
C PRO A 124 -17.30 -5.34 1.50
N ASP A 125 -17.47 -6.23 0.53
CA ASP A 125 -18.54 -6.21 -0.48
C ASP A 125 -19.69 -7.20 -0.16
N ASP A 126 -19.64 -7.83 1.01
CA ASP A 126 -20.65 -8.74 1.52
C ASP A 126 -21.79 -7.98 2.23
N PRO A 127 -23.08 -8.20 1.88
CA PRO A 127 -24.21 -7.58 2.58
C PRO A 127 -24.29 -7.88 4.07
N ALA A 128 -23.79 -9.02 4.54
CA ALA A 128 -23.77 -9.38 5.96
C ALA A 128 -22.75 -8.55 6.76
N LEU A 129 -21.62 -8.19 6.15
CA LEU A 129 -20.55 -7.42 6.79
C LEU A 129 -20.70 -5.90 6.57
N SER A 130 -21.20 -5.49 5.40
CA SER A 130 -21.43 -4.09 5.03
C SER A 130 -22.90 -3.90 4.67
N PRO A 131 -23.78 -3.48 5.60
CA PRO A 131 -25.23 -3.47 5.36
C PRO A 131 -25.70 -2.32 4.45
N ASN A 132 -24.93 -1.23 4.31
CA ASN A 132 -25.29 -0.09 3.48
C ASN A 132 -24.99 -0.34 1.98
N PRO A 133 -26.00 -0.39 1.08
CA PRO A 133 -25.78 -0.69 -0.34
C PRO A 133 -24.94 0.37 -1.09
N ALA A 134 -24.98 1.64 -0.67
CA ALA A 134 -24.18 2.70 -1.30
C ALA A 134 -22.70 2.53 -0.97
N VAL A 135 -22.38 2.21 0.29
CA VAL A 135 -21.01 1.91 0.75
C VAL A 135 -20.51 0.63 0.09
N ARG A 136 -21.31 -0.45 0.08
CA ARG A 136 -20.97 -1.70 -0.61
C ARG A 136 -20.60 -1.53 -2.07
N ARG A 137 -21.34 -0.70 -2.81
CA ARG A 137 -21.03 -0.43 -4.23
C ARG A 137 -19.64 0.20 -4.39
N GLN A 138 -19.25 1.09 -3.49
CA GLN A 138 -17.90 1.67 -3.49
C GLN A 138 -16.84 0.62 -3.11
N ASN A 139 -17.13 -0.22 -2.11
CA ASN A 139 -16.23 -1.29 -1.68
C ASN A 139 -15.99 -2.32 -2.80
N ALA A 140 -17.04 -2.73 -3.50
CA ALA A 140 -16.96 -3.57 -4.68
C ALA A 140 -16.10 -2.93 -5.79
N ALA A 141 -16.23 -1.63 -6.02
CA ALA A 141 -15.40 -0.91 -6.99
C ALA A 141 -13.91 -0.88 -6.58
N ARG A 142 -13.60 -0.72 -5.29
CA ARG A 142 -12.23 -0.80 -4.74
C ARG A 142 -11.66 -2.21 -4.87
N LEU A 143 -12.42 -3.24 -4.49
CA LEU A 143 -11.99 -4.64 -4.65
C LEU A 143 -11.76 -4.99 -6.11
N ARG A 144 -12.66 -4.60 -7.03
CA ARG A 144 -12.45 -4.74 -8.47
C ARG A 144 -11.20 -4.03 -8.97
N PHE A 145 -10.85 -2.88 -8.39
CA PHE A 145 -9.61 -2.18 -8.74
C PHE A 145 -8.38 -3.03 -8.40
N TYR A 146 -8.31 -3.56 -7.17
CA TYR A 146 -7.19 -4.39 -6.71
C TYR A 146 -7.15 -5.76 -7.40
N GLU A 147 -8.32 -6.36 -7.70
CA GLU A 147 -8.43 -7.64 -8.38
C GLU A 147 -7.74 -7.62 -9.75
N ARG A 148 -7.82 -6.49 -10.48
CA ARG A 148 -7.12 -6.28 -11.77
C ARG A 148 -5.60 -6.41 -11.68
N PHE A 149 -5.02 -6.24 -10.49
CA PHE A 149 -3.60 -6.40 -10.24
C PHE A 149 -3.25 -7.77 -9.64
N GLY A 150 -4.22 -8.67 -9.48
CA GLY A 150 -4.03 -9.98 -8.85
C GLY A 150 -3.98 -9.91 -7.32
N ALA A 151 -4.58 -8.87 -6.72
CA ALA A 151 -4.69 -8.72 -5.28
C ALA A 151 -6.06 -9.18 -4.79
N PHE A 152 -6.09 -10.12 -3.85
CA PHE A 152 -7.32 -10.81 -3.43
C PHE A 152 -7.44 -10.86 -1.90
N PRO A 153 -8.66 -10.76 -1.34
CA PRO A 153 -8.89 -11.00 0.08
C PRO A 153 -8.41 -12.38 0.54
N LEU A 154 -7.83 -12.44 1.74
CA LEU A 154 -7.68 -13.69 2.49
C LEU A 154 -9.06 -14.21 2.87
N ILE A 155 -9.25 -15.52 2.82
CA ILE A 155 -10.49 -16.19 3.21
C ILE A 155 -10.21 -17.27 4.26
N ASN A 156 -11.27 -17.73 4.92
CA ASN A 156 -11.21 -18.71 6.00
C ASN A 156 -10.35 -18.21 7.18
N THR A 157 -10.51 -16.93 7.50
CA THR A 157 -9.92 -16.26 8.65
C THR A 157 -11.00 -15.54 9.45
N GLU A 158 -10.67 -15.05 10.63
CA GLU A 158 -11.51 -14.16 11.41
C GLU A 158 -11.00 -12.70 11.32
N TYR A 159 -10.30 -12.31 10.24
CA TYR A 159 -9.78 -10.95 10.10
C TYR A 159 -10.90 -9.90 9.99
N GLU A 160 -12.00 -10.31 9.37
CA GLU A 160 -13.28 -9.61 9.23
C GLU A 160 -14.10 -9.59 10.55
N MET A 161 -13.45 -9.81 11.69
CA MET A 161 -14.08 -9.61 12.99
C MET A 161 -14.21 -8.12 13.30
N PRO A 162 -15.39 -7.65 13.74
CA PRO A 162 -15.52 -6.30 14.27
C PRO A 162 -14.69 -6.10 15.55
N LEU A 163 -14.06 -4.94 15.70
CA LEU A 163 -13.33 -4.58 16.92
C LEU A 163 -14.28 -4.41 18.12
N LYS A 164 -15.49 -3.93 17.86
CA LYS A 164 -16.58 -3.84 18.85
C LYS A 164 -17.78 -4.60 18.31
N GLU A 165 -18.48 -5.26 19.21
CA GLU A 165 -19.72 -5.95 18.86
C GLU A 165 -20.74 -4.96 18.29
N GLY A 166 -21.31 -5.31 17.12
CA GLY A 166 -22.23 -4.46 16.39
C GLY A 166 -21.60 -3.47 15.41
N ASP A 167 -20.26 -3.32 15.40
CA ASP A 167 -19.60 -2.53 14.35
C ASP A 167 -19.78 -3.20 12.98
N THR A 168 -20.00 -2.38 11.96
CA THR A 168 -20.13 -2.82 10.57
C THR A 168 -18.87 -2.52 9.77
N ASP A 169 -18.79 -3.10 8.58
CA ASP A 169 -17.70 -2.90 7.64
C ASP A 169 -16.31 -3.32 8.18
N PRO A 170 -16.17 -4.46 8.89
CA PRO A 170 -14.84 -4.95 9.26
C PRO A 170 -14.03 -5.25 7.98
N PRO A 171 -12.79 -4.76 7.88
CA PRO A 171 -12.05 -4.81 6.63
C PRO A 171 -11.65 -6.24 6.28
N TYR A 172 -11.59 -6.54 4.97
CA TYR A 172 -10.81 -7.67 4.49
C TYR A 172 -9.33 -7.32 4.48
N LEU A 173 -8.49 -8.28 4.87
CA LEU A 173 -7.08 -8.24 4.53
C LEU A 173 -6.88 -8.74 3.10
N VAL A 174 -6.45 -7.87 2.21
CA VAL A 174 -6.17 -8.16 0.80
C VAL A 174 -4.68 -8.36 0.61
N PHE A 175 -4.30 -9.38 -0.16
CA PHE A 175 -2.91 -9.72 -0.46
C PHE A 175 -2.65 -9.69 -1.98
N ASP A 176 -1.64 -8.90 -2.37
CA ASP A 176 -1.03 -8.87 -3.69
C ASP A 176 0.29 -9.63 -3.63
N ASN A 177 0.38 -10.76 -4.33
CA ASN A 177 1.60 -11.57 -4.39
C ASN A 177 2.66 -11.00 -5.35
N LEU A 178 2.43 -9.83 -5.96
CA LEU A 178 3.31 -9.18 -6.93
C LEU A 178 3.57 -10.06 -8.17
N GLY A 179 2.61 -10.91 -8.55
CA GLY A 179 2.77 -11.85 -9.66
C GLY A 179 3.72 -13.02 -9.36
N GLN A 180 4.01 -13.30 -8.08
CA GLN A 180 4.86 -14.41 -7.65
C GLN A 180 4.05 -15.71 -7.47
N GLU A 181 3.46 -16.24 -8.53
CA GLU A 181 2.53 -17.39 -8.47
C GLU A 181 3.15 -18.67 -7.85
N ARG A 182 4.46 -18.86 -7.98
CA ARG A 182 5.19 -20.02 -7.42
C ARG A 182 5.53 -19.89 -5.93
N ARG A 183 5.15 -18.79 -5.28
CA ARG A 183 5.46 -18.52 -3.87
C ARG A 183 4.15 -18.23 -3.10
N PRO A 184 3.37 -19.27 -2.77
CA PRO A 184 2.14 -19.07 -2.02
C PRO A 184 2.46 -18.58 -0.60
N LEU A 185 1.53 -17.81 -0.02
CA LEU A 185 1.66 -17.31 1.34
C LEU A 185 1.49 -18.47 2.33
N LYS A 186 2.59 -18.93 2.91
CA LYS A 186 2.58 -20.00 3.92
C LYS A 186 1.89 -19.53 5.19
N ARG A 187 1.20 -20.45 5.87
CA ARG A 187 0.46 -20.18 7.11
C ARG A 187 1.29 -19.50 8.19
N GLY A 188 2.49 -20.03 8.47
CA GLY A 188 3.38 -19.49 9.50
C GLY A 188 3.73 -18.03 9.23
N ARG A 189 4.08 -17.72 7.98
CA ARG A 189 4.44 -16.35 7.57
C ARG A 189 3.24 -15.41 7.60
N ALA A 190 2.06 -15.87 7.19
CA ALA A 190 0.83 -15.10 7.30
C ALA A 190 0.52 -14.72 8.75
N LYS A 191 0.65 -15.66 9.70
CA LYS A 191 0.44 -15.40 11.12
C LYS A 191 1.36 -14.33 11.67
N GLU A 192 2.65 -14.39 11.33
CA GLU A 192 3.65 -13.38 11.74
C GLU A 192 3.28 -11.98 11.19
N ILE A 193 2.87 -11.91 9.92
CA ILE A 193 2.55 -10.65 9.25
C ILE A 193 1.25 -10.05 9.77
N VAL A 194 0.19 -10.84 9.89
CA VAL A 194 -1.10 -10.40 10.43
C VAL A 194 -0.92 -9.88 11.84
N ARG A 195 -0.17 -10.61 12.68
CA ARG A 195 0.21 -10.15 14.02
C ARG A 195 0.94 -8.81 13.97
N ALA A 196 1.96 -8.69 13.13
CA ALA A 196 2.72 -7.44 13.02
C ALA A 196 1.87 -6.27 12.53
N ILE A 197 0.92 -6.47 11.63
CA ILE A 197 -0.04 -5.44 11.21
C ILE A 197 -0.86 -4.98 12.42
N LEU A 198 -1.51 -5.91 13.12
CA LEU A 198 -2.39 -5.58 14.25
C LEU A 198 -1.63 -4.96 15.43
N GLU A 199 -0.43 -5.45 15.75
CA GLU A 199 0.36 -4.97 16.89
C GLU A 199 1.15 -3.68 16.60
N ARG A 200 1.62 -3.46 15.35
CA ARG A 200 2.43 -2.27 15.01
C ARG A 200 1.58 -1.14 14.46
N LYS A 201 0.69 -1.41 13.51
CA LYS A 201 -0.16 -0.37 12.89
C LYS A 201 -1.30 0.02 13.83
N TYR A 202 -1.97 -0.97 14.42
CA TYR A 202 -3.13 -0.78 15.30
C TYR A 202 -2.76 -0.85 16.79
N ALA A 203 -1.52 -0.48 17.12
CA ALA A 203 -1.03 -0.42 18.49
C ALA A 203 -1.95 0.43 19.37
N GLY A 204 -2.45 -0.16 20.46
CA GLY A 204 -3.37 0.50 21.39
C GLY A 204 -4.85 0.51 20.96
N VAL A 205 -5.18 -0.05 19.79
CA VAL A 205 -6.57 -0.25 19.32
C VAL A 205 -6.98 -1.71 19.48
N CYS A 206 -6.13 -2.65 19.02
CA CYS A 206 -6.38 -4.08 19.13
C CYS A 206 -5.90 -4.61 20.49
N SER A 207 -6.76 -5.32 21.24
CA SER A 207 -6.32 -6.01 22.47
C SER A 207 -5.48 -7.25 22.13
N PRO A 208 -4.61 -7.73 23.03
CA PRO A 208 -3.85 -8.95 22.82
C PRO A 208 -4.74 -10.17 22.52
N GLU A 209 -5.89 -10.28 23.18
CA GLU A 209 -6.86 -11.36 22.98
C GLU A 209 -7.47 -11.32 21.58
N TYR A 210 -7.80 -10.12 21.09
CA TYR A 210 -8.28 -9.91 19.72
C TYR A 210 -7.24 -10.33 18.69
N VAL A 211 -5.98 -9.91 18.88
CA VAL A 211 -4.87 -10.30 18.00
C VAL A 211 -4.68 -11.81 17.98
N GLU A 212 -4.64 -12.46 19.15
CA GLU A 212 -4.50 -13.91 19.26
C GLU A 212 -5.62 -14.65 18.55
N ARG A 213 -6.86 -14.19 18.71
CA ARG A 213 -8.03 -14.81 18.07
C ARG A 213 -7.90 -14.80 16.55
N ILE A 214 -7.61 -13.63 15.96
CA ILE A 214 -7.42 -13.51 14.51
C ILE A 214 -6.25 -14.38 14.04
N VAL A 215 -5.10 -14.32 14.71
CA VAL A 215 -3.92 -15.09 14.30
C VAL A 215 -4.17 -16.60 14.40
N ARG A 216 -4.95 -17.06 15.39
CA ARG A 216 -5.31 -18.48 15.54
C ARG A 216 -6.30 -18.96 14.48
N SER A 217 -7.15 -18.09 13.97
CA SER A 217 -8.11 -18.43 12.90
C SER A 217 -7.45 -18.88 11.59
N ILE A 218 -6.21 -18.46 11.33
CA ILE A 218 -5.47 -18.76 10.09
C ILE A 218 -4.98 -20.22 10.13
N ASN A 219 -5.76 -21.14 9.58
CA ASN A 219 -5.50 -22.59 9.70
C ASN A 219 -4.98 -23.26 8.42
N ASN A 220 -5.37 -22.75 7.25
CA ASN A 220 -4.97 -23.30 5.95
C ASN A 220 -3.48 -23.04 5.65
N ASP A 221 -2.82 -24.02 5.02
CA ASP A 221 -1.45 -23.90 4.51
C ASP A 221 -1.36 -24.52 3.10
N PRO A 222 -1.15 -23.73 2.04
CA PRO A 222 -1.00 -22.26 2.05
C PRO A 222 -2.29 -21.54 2.47
N VAL A 223 -2.16 -20.27 2.86
CA VAL A 223 -3.30 -19.39 3.10
C VAL A 223 -4.11 -19.24 1.81
N GLN A 224 -5.42 -19.34 1.93
CA GLN A 224 -6.33 -19.27 0.79
C GLN A 224 -6.73 -17.81 0.51
N LEU A 225 -6.86 -17.51 -0.77
CA LEU A 225 -7.34 -16.23 -1.27
C LEU A 225 -8.71 -16.43 -1.91
N ARG A 226 -9.55 -15.40 -1.84
CA ARG A 226 -10.86 -15.41 -2.51
C ARG A 226 -10.67 -15.52 -4.02
N ASP A 227 -11.51 -16.34 -4.66
CA ASP A 227 -11.56 -16.41 -6.11
C ASP A 227 -11.89 -15.05 -6.75
N PRO A 228 -11.42 -14.78 -7.99
CA PRO A 228 -11.78 -13.57 -8.73
C PRO A 228 -13.30 -13.46 -8.87
N ARG A 229 -13.86 -12.31 -8.46
CA ARG A 229 -15.31 -12.07 -8.49
C ARG A 229 -15.71 -11.10 -9.60
N TYR A 230 -14.82 -10.17 -9.94
CA TYR A 230 -15.13 -9.03 -10.81
C TYR A 230 -14.49 -9.13 -12.19
N LEU A 231 -13.44 -9.92 -12.34
CA LEU A 231 -12.82 -10.22 -13.62
C LEU A 231 -13.50 -11.44 -14.24
N LYS A 232 -14.26 -11.22 -15.31
CA LYS A 232 -14.70 -12.31 -16.20
C LYS A 232 -13.69 -12.41 -17.32
N ASP A 233 -12.92 -13.51 -17.36
CA ASP A 233 -12.13 -14.05 -18.49
C ASP A 233 -11.77 -13.10 -19.65
N SER A 234 -11.36 -11.89 -19.32
CA SER A 234 -10.92 -10.89 -20.28
C SER A 234 -9.42 -10.91 -20.19
N GLY A 235 -8.78 -11.45 -21.23
CA GLY A 235 -7.33 -11.61 -21.40
C GLY A 235 -6.54 -10.31 -21.25
N VAL A 236 -6.47 -9.78 -20.03
CA VAL A 236 -5.49 -8.79 -19.60
C VAL A 236 -4.32 -9.58 -19.03
N ASP A 237 -3.69 -10.34 -19.92
CA ASP A 237 -2.42 -11.00 -19.69
C ASP A 237 -1.33 -10.04 -20.16
N SER A 238 -1.02 -9.02 -19.36
CA SER A 238 0.22 -8.27 -19.50
C SER A 238 0.55 -7.54 -18.20
N ASP A 239 1.57 -8.03 -17.49
CA ASP A 239 2.21 -7.43 -16.31
C ASP A 239 1.53 -7.64 -14.94
N ARG A 240 1.10 -8.89 -14.65
CA ARG A 240 0.95 -9.32 -13.23
C ARG A 240 2.24 -9.14 -12.44
N GLN A 241 3.41 -9.26 -13.06
CA GLN A 241 4.68 -8.99 -12.41
C GLN A 241 5.07 -7.51 -12.55
N PRO A 242 5.50 -6.85 -11.47
CA PRO A 242 6.00 -5.49 -11.55
C PRO A 242 7.28 -5.38 -12.37
N LYS A 243 7.44 -4.24 -13.06
CA LYS A 243 8.64 -3.97 -13.86
C LYS A 243 9.89 -3.89 -12.97
N ARG A 244 10.92 -4.65 -13.36
CA ARG A 244 12.25 -4.50 -12.76
C ARG A 244 12.90 -3.22 -13.26
N ARG A 245 13.28 -2.32 -12.35
CA ARG A 245 14.12 -1.17 -12.69
C ARG A 245 15.50 -1.65 -13.13
N ARG A 246 15.89 -1.25 -14.34
CA ARG A 246 17.27 -1.38 -14.81
C ARG A 246 17.99 -0.08 -14.46
N ILE A 247 19.11 -0.18 -13.74
CA ILE A 247 20.00 0.97 -13.51
C ILE A 247 20.89 1.05 -14.75
N ALA A 248 20.85 2.18 -15.46
CA ALA A 248 21.81 2.44 -16.52
C ALA A 248 23.17 2.72 -15.88
N LEU A 249 24.11 1.79 -16.02
CA LEU A 249 25.50 1.99 -15.62
C LEU A 249 26.23 2.62 -16.81
N ILE A 250 26.55 3.90 -16.70
CA ILE A 250 27.37 4.60 -17.69
C ILE A 250 28.80 4.55 -17.19
N ILE A 251 29.65 3.82 -17.90
CA ILE A 251 31.09 3.77 -17.63
C ILE A 251 31.75 4.67 -18.66
N ASN A 252 32.46 5.70 -18.19
CA ASN A 252 33.37 6.45 -19.04
C ASN A 252 34.77 5.82 -18.88
N ASP A 253 35.19 5.06 -19.88
CA ASP A 253 36.49 4.39 -19.94
C ASP A 253 37.62 5.30 -20.44
N GLN A 254 37.29 6.54 -20.86
CA GLN A 254 38.25 7.52 -21.37
C GLN A 254 38.23 8.80 -20.52
N HIS A 255 39.12 8.87 -19.54
CA HIS A 255 39.37 10.11 -18.80
C HIS A 255 40.28 11.02 -19.64
N ALA A 256 39.68 11.92 -20.43
CA ALA A 256 40.41 13.08 -20.92
C ALA A 256 40.55 14.07 -19.75
N ILE A 257 41.73 14.08 -19.10
CA ILE A 257 42.10 15.13 -18.15
C ILE A 257 42.19 16.43 -18.96
N HIS A 258 41.16 17.26 -18.90
CA HIS A 258 41.21 18.62 -19.44
C HIS A 258 42.16 19.44 -18.57
N HIS A 259 43.41 19.57 -18.99
CA HIS A 259 44.32 20.57 -18.43
C HIS A 259 43.78 21.96 -18.78
N VAL A 260 43.25 22.65 -17.78
CA VAL A 260 42.96 24.08 -17.87
C VAL A 260 44.27 24.81 -17.60
N ASN A 261 44.84 25.44 -18.62
CA ASN A 261 45.97 26.34 -18.43
C ASN A 261 45.42 27.69 -17.95
N ASP A 262 45.76 28.06 -16.71
CA ASP A 262 45.48 29.39 -16.17
C ASP A 262 46.19 30.47 -17.01
N ARG A 263 45.49 31.59 -17.22
CA ARG A 263 46.01 32.82 -17.82
C ARG A 263 46.25 33.87 -16.75
#